data_AF-A0A351T3H4-F1
#
_entry.id   AF-A0A351T3H4-F1
#
_cell.length_a   1.000
_cell.length_b   1.000
_cell.length_c   1.000
_cell.angle_alpha   90.00
_cell.angle_beta   90.00
_cell.angle_gamma   90.00
#
_symmetry.space_group_name_H-M   'P 1'
#
loop_
_entity.id
_entity.type
_entity.pdbx_description
1 polymer ?
#
loop_
_entity_poly.entity_id
_entity_poly.type
_entity_poly.pdbx_seq_one_letter_code
_entity_poly.pdbx_strand_id
1 'polypeptide(L)' 'TDDTCTHGEASLTDDGELDGFNIECTFHFGIFDVRTGEVVARPCTIPLKTYAVTLRDDAVWISLEGS' A
#
# COMPACT_ATOMS: atom_id res chain seq x y z
N THR A 1 -1.27 0.50 -4.40
CA THR A 1 -1.99 -0.38 -3.46
C THR A 1 -3.18 0.37 -2.90
N ASP A 2 -4.04 -0.28 -2.13
CA ASP A 2 -5.05 0.41 -1.33
C ASP A 2 -4.39 1.40 -0.35
N ASP A 3 -5.08 2.51 -0.12
CA ASP A 3 -4.65 3.57 0.81
C ASP A 3 -4.96 3.20 2.26
N THR A 4 -6.06 2.49 2.52
CA THR A 4 -6.44 2.16 3.89
C THR A 4 -5.59 1.02 4.44
N CYS A 5 -4.91 1.26 5.56
CA CYS A 5 -4.16 0.23 6.28
C CYS A 5 -5.10 -0.92 6.70
N THR A 6 -4.81 -2.17 6.30
CA THR A 6 -5.70 -3.30 6.60
C THR A 6 -5.82 -3.67 8.09
N HIS A 7 -4.95 -3.10 8.95
CA HIS A 7 -5.05 -3.25 10.39
C HIS A 7 -6.13 -2.36 11.02
N GLY A 8 -6.57 -1.29 10.33
CA GLY A 8 -7.54 -0.32 10.86
C GLY A 8 -8.06 0.62 9.76
N GLU A 9 -8.24 1.91 10.10
CA GLU A 9 -8.80 2.92 9.18
C GLU A 9 -7.80 4.04 8.83
N ALA A 10 -6.52 3.86 9.15
CA ALA A 10 -5.47 4.84 8.83
C ALA A 10 -5.24 4.96 7.31
N SER A 11 -5.03 6.18 6.83
CA SER A 11 -4.60 6.43 5.44
C SER A 11 -3.09 6.24 5.36
N LEU A 12 -2.62 5.36 4.48
CA LEU A 12 -1.19 5.13 4.27
C LEU A 12 -0.54 6.28 3.48
N THR A 13 -1.32 7.10 2.78
CA THR A 13 -0.83 8.31 2.11
C THR A 13 -0.63 9.45 3.10
N ASP A 14 -1.60 9.68 3.99
CA ASP A 14 -1.53 10.81 4.94
C ASP A 14 -0.79 10.44 6.24
N ASP A 15 -0.92 9.19 6.69
CA ASP A 15 -0.37 8.67 7.96
C ASP A 15 0.70 7.59 7.75
N GLY A 16 1.36 7.55 6.59
CA GLY A 16 2.41 6.59 6.27
C GLY A 16 3.76 7.23 5.92
N GLU A 17 4.85 6.48 6.12
CA GLU A 17 6.20 6.86 5.71
C GLU A 17 6.76 5.80 4.75
N LEU A 18 7.26 6.23 3.58
CA LEU A 18 7.74 5.34 2.53
C LEU A 18 9.27 5.25 2.56
N ASP A 19 9.80 4.07 2.88
CA ASP A 19 11.22 3.74 2.75
C ASP A 19 11.44 2.71 1.63
N GLY A 20 11.95 3.19 0.49
CA GLY A 20 12.14 2.36 -0.70
C GLY A 20 10.81 1.82 -1.25
N PHE A 21 10.52 0.56 -0.96
CA PHE A 21 9.25 -0.09 -1.33
C PHE A 21 8.38 -0.44 -0.13
N ASN A 22 8.80 -0.10 1.08
CA ASN A 22 8.10 -0.40 2.31
C ASN A 22 7.34 0.84 2.78
N ILE A 23 6.03 0.74 2.83
CA ILE A 23 5.18 1.77 3.45
C ILE A 23 4.90 1.37 4.90
N GLU A 24 5.32 2.20 5.84
CA GLU A 24 5.05 2.02 7.27
C GLU A 24 3.83 2.86 7.69
N CYS A 25 2.82 2.23 8.28
CA CYS A 25 1.71 2.93 8.91
C CYS A 25 2.16 3.50 10.27
N THR A 26 2.14 4.82 10.43
CA THR A 26 2.71 5.50 11.62
C THR A 26 1.88 5.33 12.90
N PHE A 27 0.66 4.78 12.81
CA PHE A 27 -0.20 4.59 14.00
C PHE A 27 0.32 3.47 14.90
N HIS A 28 0.74 2.34 14.29
CA HIS A 28 1.17 1.15 15.03
C HIS A 28 2.37 0.44 14.37
N PHE A 29 3.02 1.09 13.41
CA PHE A 29 4.29 0.69 12.78
C PHE A 29 4.23 -0.64 12.00
N GLY A 30 3.05 -0.98 11.49
CA GLY A 30 2.88 -2.09 10.55
C GLY A 30 3.38 -1.69 9.16
N ILE A 31 4.01 -2.62 8.44
CA ILE A 31 4.68 -2.33 7.17
C ILE A 31 4.15 -3.24 6.06
N PHE A 32 3.97 -2.67 4.87
CA PHE A 32 3.63 -3.39 3.63
C PHE A 32 4.65 -3.11 2.53
N ASP A 33 4.84 -4.06 1.62
CA ASP A 33 5.53 -3.81 0.35
C ASP A 33 4.54 -3.21 -0.67
N VAL A 34 4.78 -2.00 -1.16
CA VAL A 34 3.84 -1.29 -2.07
C VAL A 34 3.72 -1.93 -3.46
N ARG A 35 4.62 -2.85 -3.82
CA ARG A 35 4.62 -3.51 -5.12
C ARG A 35 3.72 -4.74 -5.12
N THR A 36 3.74 -5.49 -4.01
CA THR A 36 3.02 -6.77 -3.87
C THR A 36 1.82 -6.67 -2.94
N GLY A 37 1.74 -5.62 -2.12
CA GLY A 37 0.76 -5.48 -1.04
C GLY A 37 1.03 -6.38 0.16
N GLU A 38 2.05 -7.22 0.11
CA GLU A 38 2.35 -8.18 1.18
C GLU A 38 2.73 -7.47 2.48
N VAL A 39 2.33 -8.09 3.59
CA VAL A 39 2.72 -7.65 4.93
C VAL A 39 4.19 -7.94 5.16
N VAL A 40 4.95 -6.91 5.53
CA VAL A 40 6.37 -7.00 5.87
C VAL A 40 6.56 -6.97 7.39
N ALA A 41 5.73 -6.23 8.14
CA ALA A 41 5.81 -6.15 9.60
C ALA A 41 4.44 -6.12 10.29
N ARG A 42 4.41 -6.71 11.50
CA ARG A 42 3.28 -6.64 12.43
C ARG A 42 3.05 -5.21 12.92
N PRO A 43 1.83 -4.83 13.34
CA PRO A 43 0.66 -5.68 13.62
C PRO A 43 -0.19 -6.03 12.41
N CYS A 44 0.16 -5.55 11.21
CA CYS A 44 -0.54 -5.92 10.00
C CYS A 44 -0.45 -7.44 9.76
N THR A 45 -1.52 -8.03 9.26
CA THR A 45 -1.62 -9.49 8.96
C THR A 45 -2.38 -9.79 7.67
N ILE A 46 -3.10 -8.80 7.12
CA ILE A 46 -3.87 -8.91 5.89
C ILE A 46 -3.14 -8.09 4.81
N PRO A 47 -2.75 -8.66 3.66
CA PRO A 47 -2.13 -7.90 2.57
C PRO A 47 -3.02 -6.76 2.05
N LEU A 48 -2.41 -5.68 1.59
CA LEU A 48 -3.12 -4.64 0.84
C LEU A 48 -3.56 -5.18 -0.51
N LYS A 49 -4.73 -4.73 -0.98
CA LYS A 49 -5.08 -4.90 -2.39
C LYS A 49 -4.08 -4.14 -3.26
N THR A 50 -3.71 -4.76 -4.37
CA THR A 50 -2.85 -4.13 -5.37
C THR A 50 -3.66 -3.73 -6.60
N TYR A 51 -3.14 -2.76 -7.34
CA TYR A 51 -3.75 -2.24 -8.56
C TYR A 51 -2.66 -2.23 -9.63
N ALA A 52 -2.91 -2.87 -10.76
CA ALA A 52 -1.94 -2.91 -11.85
C ALA A 52 -1.71 -1.50 -12.39
N VAL A 53 -0.45 -1.09 -12.47
CA VAL A 53 -0.04 0.23 -12.96
C VAL A 53 0.46 0.11 -14.40
N THR A 54 0.00 0.99 -15.28
CA THR A 54 0.47 1.10 -16.66
C THR A 54 0.87 2.52 -16.98
N LEU A 55 2.03 2.69 -17.63
CA LEU A 55 2.47 3.97 -18.19
C LEU A 55 1.99 4.05 -19.64
N ARG A 56 1.18 5.06 -19.95
CA ARG A 56 0.64 5.28 -21.29
C ARG A 56 0.40 6.76 -21.53
N ASP A 57 0.83 7.25 -22.69
CA ASP A 57 0.59 8.63 -23.15
C ASP A 57 1.07 9.68 -22.12
N ASP A 58 2.29 9.50 -21.60
CA ASP A 58 2.91 10.31 -20.53
C ASP A 58 2.09 10.42 -19.23
N ALA A 59 1.16 9.48 -19.01
CA ALA A 59 0.32 9.39 -17.81
C ALA A 59 0.47 8.03 -17.11
N VAL A 60 0.20 8.05 -15.80
CA VAL A 60 0.13 6.86 -14.96
C VAL A 60 -1.33 6.44 -14.83
N TRP A 61 -1.64 5.19 -15.19
CA TRP A 61 -2.97 4.61 -15.10
C TRP A 61 -2.98 3.44 -14.12
N ILE A 62 -4.09 3.28 -13.39
CA ILE A 62 -4.35 2.12 -12.55
C ILE A 62 -5.54 1.32 -13.07
N SER A 63 -5.45 -0.01 -13.04
CA SER A 63 -6.61 -0.89 -13.20
C SER A 63 -7.37 -0.96 -11.88
N LEU A 64 -8.67 -0.67 -11.88
CA LEU A 64 -9.51 -0.81 -10.69
C LEU A 64 -9.92 -2.27 -10.41
N GLU A 65 -9.79 -3.14 -11.42
CA GLU A 65 -9.82 -4.59 -11.23
C GLU A 65 -8.47 -4.98 -10.60
N GLY A 66 -8.46 -5.05 -9.27
CA GLY A 66 -7.30 -5.50 -8.48
C GLY A 66 -7.24 -7.02 -8.38
N SER A 67 -6.04 -7.55 -8.16
CA SER A 67 -5.78 -8.97 -7.86
C SER A 67 -5.82 -9.26 -6.37
#